data_AF-A0A2K3LUJ8-F1
#
_entry.id   AF-A0A2K3LUJ8-F1
#
_cell.length_a   1.000
_cell.length_b   1.000
_cell.length_c   1.000
_cell.angle_alpha   90.00
_cell.angle_beta   90.00
_cell.angle_gamma   90.00
#
_symmetry.space_group_name_H-M   'P 1'
#
loop_
_entity.id
_entity.type
_entity.pdbx_description
1 polymer ?
#
loop_
_entity_poly.entity_id
_entity_poly.type
_entity_poly.pdbx_seq_one_letter_code
_entity_poly.pdbx_strand_id
1 'polypeptide(L)'
;MAVTTSTPTSPPSMAQDLLNSLPKTLKLKTKQQELLIRVTTLGLIYILAFITRLFSVLRYESMIHEFDPYFNYRTTLYLTEHGFSEFWNWFDSDSWYPLGRIIGGTLYPGLMLTAAALYKILHFLRFAVHIREVCVLTAPFFASNTAIVAYFFGKEVWDSGAGIVAAALIAICPGYISRSVAGSYDNEGVAIFALLLTFYLFVKAVNTGSLSWSLASAFGYFYMVSAWGGYVFIINLVPLYVLVLLIRFVGFQHVQSGEHMAAMGVFFLLQ
;
A
#
# COMPACT_ATOMS: atom_id res chain seq x y z
N MET A 1 -30.03 -48.88 -60.38
CA MET A 1 -29.16 -47.68 -60.53
C MET A 1 -29.28 -46.85 -59.27
N ALA A 2 -28.29 -46.93 -58.38
CA ALA A 2 -28.19 -46.07 -57.21
C ALA A 2 -27.38 -44.82 -57.60
N VAL A 3 -27.97 -43.64 -57.45
CA VAL A 3 -27.27 -42.37 -57.62
C VAL A 3 -26.93 -41.84 -56.24
N THR A 4 -25.63 -41.81 -55.97
CA THR A 4 -24.97 -41.28 -54.77
C THR A 4 -25.08 -39.75 -54.72
N THR A 5 -25.57 -39.20 -53.60
CA THR A 5 -25.42 -37.78 -53.26
C THR A 5 -24.43 -37.65 -52.10
N SER A 6 -23.25 -37.10 -52.40
CA SER A 6 -22.21 -36.77 -51.42
C SER A 6 -22.54 -35.44 -50.74
N THR A 7 -22.63 -35.43 -49.40
CA THR A 7 -22.67 -34.21 -48.60
C THR A 7 -21.25 -33.64 -48.41
N PRO A 8 -21.03 -32.31 -48.51
CA PRO A 8 -19.71 -31.72 -48.30
C PRO A 8 -19.40 -31.63 -46.80
N THR A 9 -18.22 -32.13 -46.42
CA THR A 9 -17.63 -31.97 -45.08
C THR A 9 -17.29 -30.50 -44.83
N SER A 10 -17.76 -29.93 -43.73
CA SER A 10 -17.35 -28.61 -43.25
C SER A 10 -15.85 -28.58 -42.93
N PRO A 11 -15.14 -27.47 -43.21
CA PRO A 11 -13.72 -27.39 -42.92
C PRO A 11 -13.47 -27.36 -41.39
N PRO A 12 -12.39 -27.99 -40.89
CA PRO A 12 -12.02 -27.91 -39.48
C PRO A 12 -11.77 -26.45 -39.10
N SER A 13 -12.33 -26.01 -37.98
CA SER A 13 -12.18 -24.62 -37.55
C SER A 13 -10.71 -24.37 -37.15
N MET A 14 -10.03 -23.52 -37.92
CA MET A 14 -8.62 -23.14 -37.70
C MET A 14 -8.34 -22.62 -36.28
N ALA A 15 -9.37 -22.13 -35.58
CA ALA A 15 -9.30 -21.73 -34.17
C ALA A 15 -9.10 -22.91 -33.21
N GLN A 16 -9.65 -24.09 -33.52
CA GLN A 16 -9.47 -25.31 -32.72
C GLN A 16 -8.06 -25.87 -32.86
N ASP A 17 -7.47 -25.79 -34.06
CA ASP A 17 -6.11 -26.26 -34.30
C ASP A 17 -5.06 -25.32 -33.66
N LEU A 18 -5.31 -24.01 -33.64
CA LEU A 18 -4.48 -23.05 -32.92
C LEU A 18 -4.49 -23.30 -31.40
N LEU A 19 -5.66 -23.56 -30.81
CA LEU A 19 -5.79 -23.92 -29.39
C LEU A 19 -5.08 -25.26 -29.06
N ASN A 20 -5.07 -26.21 -30.00
CA ASN A 20 -4.41 -27.50 -29.82
C ASN A 20 -2.89 -27.46 -30.09
N SER A 21 -2.38 -26.40 -30.72
CA SER A 21 -0.95 -26.21 -31.02
C SER A 21 -0.13 -25.64 -29.84
N LEU A 22 -0.79 -25.23 -28.75
CA LEU A 22 -0.12 -24.77 -27.54
C LEU A 22 0.53 -25.97 -26.80
N PRO A 23 1.81 -25.85 -26.40
CA PRO A 23 2.57 -26.99 -25.88
C PRO A 23 1.93 -27.59 -24.62
N LYS A 24 1.69 -28.92 -24.66
CA LYS A 24 1.09 -29.73 -23.58
C LYS A 24 1.85 -29.70 -22.24
N THR A 25 3.04 -29.09 -22.19
CA THR A 25 3.88 -28.92 -21.00
C THR A 25 3.34 -27.87 -20.01
N LEU A 26 2.29 -27.14 -20.35
CA LEU A 26 1.66 -26.10 -19.51
C LEU A 26 0.30 -26.50 -18.91
N LYS A 27 -0.01 -27.80 -18.80
CA LYS A 27 -1.16 -28.28 -18.03
C LYS A 27 -0.91 -28.18 -16.53
N LEU A 28 -0.85 -26.95 -16.03
CA LEU A 28 -0.89 -26.65 -14.59
C LEU A 28 -2.22 -27.15 -13.99
N LYS A 29 -2.21 -27.59 -12.73
CA LYS A 29 -3.46 -27.92 -12.02
C LYS A 29 -4.35 -26.67 -11.95
N THR A 30 -5.68 -26.84 -11.94
CA THR A 30 -6.64 -25.73 -11.94
C THR A 30 -6.37 -24.69 -10.84
N LYS A 31 -5.95 -25.14 -9.63
CA LYS A 31 -5.54 -24.25 -8.52
C LYS A 31 -4.25 -23.45 -8.81
N GLN A 32 -3.30 -24.04 -9.53
CA GLN A 32 -2.07 -23.36 -9.93
C GLN A 32 -2.33 -22.34 -11.04
N GLN A 33 -3.23 -22.67 -11.98
CA GLN A 33 -3.67 -21.72 -13.02
C GLN A 33 -4.38 -20.51 -12.39
N GLU A 34 -5.25 -20.75 -11.42
CA GLU A 34 -5.95 -19.69 -10.72
C GLU A 34 -4.98 -18.78 -9.94
N LEU A 35 -4.03 -19.37 -9.20
CA LEU A 35 -2.98 -18.60 -8.52
C LEU A 35 -2.14 -17.77 -9.51
N LEU A 36 -1.75 -18.37 -10.64
CA LEU A 36 -0.96 -17.69 -11.66
C LEU A 36 -1.71 -16.48 -12.22
N ILE A 37 -3.00 -16.64 -12.54
CA ILE A 37 -3.83 -15.54 -13.03
C ILE A 37 -3.88 -14.43 -11.98
N ARG A 38 -4.16 -14.76 -10.71
CA ARG A 38 -4.25 -13.74 -9.64
C ARG A 38 -2.93 -12.99 -9.45
N VAL A 39 -1.80 -13.68 -9.37
CA VAL A 39 -0.48 -13.05 -9.21
C VAL A 39 -0.15 -12.19 -10.42
N THR A 40 -0.45 -12.66 -11.63
CA THR A 40 -0.22 -11.90 -12.87
C THR A 40 -1.09 -10.63 -12.89
N THR A 41 -2.38 -10.74 -12.56
CA THR A 41 -3.28 -9.59 -12.47
C THR A 41 -2.81 -8.58 -11.42
N LEU A 42 -2.39 -9.03 -10.24
CA LEU A 42 -1.84 -8.14 -9.21
C LEU A 42 -0.54 -7.46 -9.66
N GLY A 43 0.33 -8.18 -10.37
CA GLY A 43 1.53 -7.61 -10.97
C GLY A 43 1.20 -6.52 -12.00
N LEU A 44 0.20 -6.75 -12.85
CA LEU A 44 -0.27 -5.75 -13.81
C LEU A 44 -0.90 -4.53 -13.11
N ILE A 45 -1.69 -4.74 -12.06
CA ILE A 45 -2.28 -3.65 -11.26
C ILE A 45 -1.18 -2.82 -10.59
N TYR A 46 -0.14 -3.47 -10.04
CA TYR A 46 1.00 -2.79 -9.43
C TYR A 46 1.73 -1.89 -10.45
N ILE A 47 2.05 -2.44 -11.62
CA ILE A 47 2.70 -1.70 -12.70
C ILE A 47 1.81 -0.54 -13.18
N LEU A 48 0.50 -0.76 -13.32
CA LEU A 48 -0.45 0.27 -13.69
C LEU A 48 -0.52 1.40 -12.64
N ALA A 49 -0.57 1.05 -11.35
CA ALA A 49 -0.58 2.01 -10.25
C ALA A 49 0.68 2.89 -10.27
N PHE A 50 1.84 2.31 -10.58
CA PHE A 50 3.10 3.02 -10.69
C PHE A 50 3.12 3.96 -11.92
N ILE A 51 2.86 3.43 -13.12
CA ILE A 51 2.97 4.18 -14.39
C ILE A 51 2.01 5.37 -14.43
N THR A 52 0.77 5.18 -13.95
CA THR A 52 -0.25 6.26 -13.92
C THR A 52 0.16 7.47 -13.08
N ARG A 53 1.14 7.33 -12.18
CA ARG A 53 1.65 8.40 -11.32
C ARG A 53 2.92 9.07 -11.85
N LEU A 54 3.50 8.56 -12.95
CA LEU A 54 4.74 9.10 -13.54
C LEU A 54 4.51 10.23 -14.55
N PHE A 55 3.27 10.54 -14.91
CA PHE A 55 2.98 11.51 -16.00
C PHE A 55 3.64 12.89 -15.80
N SER A 56 3.77 13.38 -14.56
CA SER A 56 4.44 14.67 -14.29
C SER A 56 5.91 14.62 -14.66
N VAL A 57 6.62 13.57 -14.21
CA VAL A 57 8.05 13.36 -14.45
C VAL A 57 8.34 12.99 -15.91
N LEU A 58 7.40 12.37 -16.62
CA LEU A 58 7.55 12.08 -18.05
C LEU A 58 7.37 13.31 -18.94
N ARG A 59 6.51 14.27 -18.51
CA ARG A 59 6.21 15.48 -19.27
C ARG A 59 7.18 16.61 -18.98
N TYR A 60 7.65 16.69 -17.75
CA TYR A 60 8.53 17.72 -17.23
C TYR A 60 9.80 17.08 -16.64
N GLU A 61 10.52 17.80 -15.81
CA GLU A 61 11.71 17.28 -15.13
C GLU A 61 11.35 16.54 -13.84
N SER A 62 12.25 15.65 -13.39
CA SER A 62 12.17 15.02 -12.08
C SER A 62 12.47 16.05 -10.98
N MET A 63 11.43 16.76 -10.57
CA MET A 63 11.48 17.79 -9.55
C MET A 63 10.35 17.61 -8.53
N ILE A 64 10.56 18.13 -7.34
CA ILE A 64 9.53 18.18 -6.31
C ILE A 64 8.52 19.27 -6.68
N HIS A 65 7.25 18.92 -6.61
CA HIS A 65 6.14 19.79 -6.95
C HIS A 65 5.42 20.28 -5.70
N GLU A 66 4.62 21.33 -5.84
CA GLU A 66 3.91 22.00 -4.75
C GLU A 66 4.83 22.66 -3.72
N PHE A 67 4.25 23.30 -2.70
CA PHE A 67 5.00 24.11 -1.73
C PHE A 67 5.42 23.28 -0.51
N ASP A 68 4.50 22.48 0.03
CA ASP A 68 4.71 21.71 1.27
C ASP A 68 5.85 20.68 1.17
N PRO A 69 6.00 19.92 0.06
CA PRO A 69 7.05 18.90 -0.07
C PRO A 69 8.50 19.41 0.01
N TYR A 70 8.75 20.70 -0.23
CA TYR A 70 10.10 21.26 -0.11
C TYR A 70 10.63 21.21 1.33
N PHE A 71 9.75 21.40 2.33
CA PHE A 71 10.12 21.25 3.73
C PHE A 71 10.47 19.79 4.05
N ASN A 72 9.65 18.84 3.57
CA ASN A 72 9.88 17.41 3.74
C ASN A 72 11.20 16.96 3.07
N TYR A 73 11.52 17.52 1.91
CA TYR A 73 12.78 17.23 1.23
C TYR A 73 13.99 17.79 1.97
N ARG A 74 13.95 19.05 2.42
CA ARG A 74 15.03 19.65 3.22
C ARG A 74 15.32 18.86 4.49
N THR A 75 14.26 18.47 5.20
CA THR A 75 14.38 17.66 6.42
C THR A 75 14.93 16.26 6.14
N THR A 76 14.55 15.64 5.01
CA THR A 76 15.10 14.35 4.57
C THR A 76 16.58 14.47 4.20
N LEU A 77 16.96 15.53 3.49
CA LEU A 77 18.36 15.83 3.15
C LEU A 77 19.21 15.97 4.41
N TYR A 78 18.75 16.78 5.37
CA TYR A 78 19.41 16.95 6.67
C TYR A 78 19.56 15.62 7.41
N LEU A 79 18.51 14.81 7.46
CA LEU A 79 18.54 13.47 8.07
C LEU A 79 19.57 12.54 7.41
N THR A 80 19.73 12.62 6.09
CA THR A 80 20.70 11.78 5.36
C THR A 80 22.15 12.21 5.56
N GLU A 81 22.40 13.51 5.71
CA GLU A 81 23.76 14.07 5.86
C GLU A 81 24.26 14.02 7.30
N HIS A 82 23.40 14.36 8.26
CA HIS A 82 23.73 14.51 9.68
C HIS A 82 23.37 13.29 10.55
N GLY A 83 22.50 12.42 10.04
CA GLY A 83 22.02 11.25 10.75
C GLY A 83 20.90 11.54 11.76
N PHE A 84 20.40 10.48 12.41
CA PHE A 84 19.17 10.53 13.18
C PHE A 84 19.27 11.33 14.49
N SER A 85 20.41 11.22 15.19
CA SER A 85 20.58 11.90 16.50
C SER A 85 20.62 13.42 16.37
N GLU A 86 21.27 13.92 15.32
CA GLU A 86 21.31 15.35 15.02
C GLU A 86 19.96 15.84 14.50
N PHE A 87 19.32 15.07 13.61
CA PHE A 87 17.96 15.35 13.14
C PHE A 87 16.93 15.47 14.27
N TRP A 88 16.97 14.56 15.25
CA TRP A 88 16.01 14.59 16.36
C TRP A 88 16.16 15.83 17.25
N ASN A 89 17.38 16.33 17.41
CA ASN A 89 17.68 17.52 18.20
C ASN A 89 17.85 18.79 17.36
N TRP A 90 17.45 18.75 16.09
CA TRP A 90 17.71 19.85 15.16
C TRP A 90 16.85 21.07 15.48
N PHE A 91 17.54 22.20 15.72
CA PHE A 91 16.96 23.53 15.78
C PHE A 91 17.28 24.28 14.49
N ASP A 92 16.25 24.67 13.76
CA ASP A 92 16.36 25.40 12.50
C ASP A 92 16.22 26.90 12.75
N SER A 93 17.34 27.64 12.64
CA SER A 93 17.40 29.09 12.77
C SER A 93 16.93 29.84 11.53
N ASP A 94 16.90 29.17 10.37
CA ASP A 94 16.63 29.82 9.08
C ASP A 94 15.12 29.99 8.84
N SER A 95 14.32 29.22 9.55
CA SER A 95 12.86 29.31 9.52
C SER A 95 12.35 30.14 10.71
N TRP A 96 11.27 30.91 10.52
CA TRP A 96 10.61 31.67 11.59
C TRP A 96 11.53 32.68 12.31
N TYR A 97 12.31 33.47 11.58
CA TYR A 97 13.12 34.54 12.16
C TYR A 97 12.23 35.53 12.94
N PRO A 98 12.60 35.93 14.18
CA PRO A 98 13.84 35.64 14.92
C PRO A 98 13.77 34.44 15.89
N LEU A 99 12.66 33.70 15.93
CA LEU A 99 12.40 32.65 16.93
C LEU A 99 13.09 31.32 16.59
N GLY A 100 13.21 30.97 15.32
CA GLY A 100 13.61 29.63 14.90
C GLY A 100 12.48 28.59 15.04
N ARG A 101 12.77 27.34 14.66
CA ARG A 101 11.85 26.20 14.82
C ARG A 101 12.60 24.96 15.29
N ILE A 102 12.11 24.33 16.35
CA ILE A 102 12.58 22.99 16.78
C ILE A 102 11.98 21.96 15.82
N ILE A 103 12.80 21.34 14.98
CA ILE A 103 12.31 20.50 13.89
C ILE A 103 11.89 19.12 14.41
N GLY A 104 12.77 18.41 15.12
CA GLY A 104 12.52 17.03 15.54
C GLY A 104 11.26 16.83 16.40
N GLY A 105 10.87 17.84 17.19
CA GLY A 105 9.66 17.80 18.03
C GLY A 105 8.39 18.36 17.37
N THR A 106 8.47 18.96 16.18
CA THR A 106 7.32 19.63 15.53
C THR A 106 6.97 19.05 14.15
N LEU A 107 7.44 17.84 13.85
CA LEU A 107 7.11 17.11 12.62
C LEU A 107 6.84 15.63 12.88
N TYR A 108 6.27 14.98 11.87
CA TYR A 108 6.10 13.53 11.80
C TYR A 108 7.30 12.92 11.05
N PRO A 109 8.20 12.17 11.70
CA PRO A 109 9.47 11.75 11.10
C PRO A 109 9.34 10.56 10.13
N GLY A 110 8.17 9.94 10.05
CA GLY A 110 7.95 8.68 9.35
C GLY A 110 8.26 8.74 7.86
N LEU A 111 7.88 9.82 7.17
CA LEU A 111 8.18 10.02 5.75
C LEU A 111 9.70 10.11 5.52
N MET A 112 10.39 10.98 6.27
CA MET A 112 11.83 11.22 6.14
C MET A 112 12.64 9.97 6.48
N LEU A 113 12.26 9.26 7.55
CA LEU A 113 12.89 8.00 7.95
C LEU A 113 12.72 6.92 6.88
N THR A 114 11.53 6.84 6.28
CA THR A 114 11.24 5.88 5.22
C THR A 114 12.10 6.16 3.98
N ALA A 115 12.15 7.41 3.51
CA ALA A 115 12.98 7.78 2.36
C ALA A 115 14.47 7.61 2.63
N ALA A 116 14.95 7.99 3.83
CA ALA A 116 16.34 7.79 4.23
C ALA A 116 16.71 6.31 4.32
N ALA A 117 15.80 5.44 4.78
CA ALA A 117 16.01 4.00 4.78
C ALA A 117 16.08 3.43 3.36
N LEU A 118 15.16 3.83 2.47
CA LEU A 118 15.19 3.45 1.06
C LEU A 118 16.49 3.89 0.38
N TYR A 119 16.94 5.12 0.63
CA TYR A 119 18.20 5.66 0.13
C TYR A 119 19.41 4.83 0.60
N LYS A 120 19.48 4.51 1.90
CA LYS A 120 20.55 3.67 2.46
C LYS A 120 20.55 2.26 1.87
N ILE A 121 19.38 1.66 1.68
CA ILE A 121 19.24 0.34 1.05
C ILE A 121 19.73 0.38 -0.41
N LEU A 122 19.35 1.39 -1.18
CA LEU A 122 19.80 1.55 -2.57
C LEU A 122 21.32 1.73 -2.68
N HIS A 123 21.91 2.56 -1.81
CA HIS A 123 23.36 2.72 -1.75
C HIS A 123 24.09 1.46 -1.28
N PHE A 124 23.51 0.70 -0.35
CA PHE A 124 24.03 -0.61 0.06
C PHE A 124 24.04 -1.59 -1.12
N LEU A 125 23.01 -1.56 -1.96
CA LEU A 125 22.91 -2.31 -3.21
C LEU A 125 23.76 -1.75 -4.37
N ARG A 126 24.63 -0.74 -4.10
CA ARG A 126 25.54 -0.09 -5.05
C ARG A 126 24.86 0.72 -6.16
N PHE A 127 23.59 1.07 -6.01
CA PHE A 127 22.95 2.03 -6.91
C PHE A 127 23.37 3.46 -6.53
N ALA A 128 23.98 4.18 -7.47
CA ALA A 128 24.33 5.59 -7.29
C ALA A 128 23.11 6.47 -7.64
N VAL A 129 22.21 6.66 -6.67
CA VAL A 129 20.98 7.44 -6.82
C VAL A 129 21.05 8.67 -5.94
N HIS A 130 20.61 9.83 -6.43
CA HIS A 130 20.52 11.03 -5.61
C HIS A 130 19.27 10.99 -4.72
N ILE A 131 19.34 11.51 -3.49
CA ILE A 131 18.22 11.49 -2.53
C ILE A 131 16.93 12.10 -3.09
N ARG A 132 17.06 13.14 -3.92
CA ARG A 132 15.93 13.75 -4.65
C ARG A 132 15.11 12.74 -5.44
N GLU A 133 15.75 11.82 -6.17
CA GLU A 133 15.03 10.84 -6.99
C GLU A 133 14.29 9.83 -6.12
N VAL A 134 14.84 9.49 -4.95
CA VAL A 134 14.16 8.65 -3.94
C VAL A 134 12.91 9.37 -3.43
N CYS A 135 13.02 10.65 -3.05
CA CYS A 135 11.87 11.44 -2.59
C CYS A 135 10.79 11.56 -3.68
N VAL A 136 11.16 11.86 -4.92
CA VAL A 136 10.22 12.00 -6.05
C VAL A 136 9.45 10.69 -6.31
N LEU A 137 10.12 9.54 -6.23
CA LEU A 137 9.52 8.23 -6.52
C LEU A 137 8.90 7.52 -5.31
N THR A 138 9.03 8.08 -4.11
CA THR A 138 8.48 7.49 -2.88
C THR A 138 6.95 7.34 -2.97
N ALA A 139 6.23 8.38 -3.39
CA ALA A 139 4.76 8.34 -3.49
C ALA A 139 4.24 7.28 -4.49
N PRO A 140 4.73 7.20 -5.74
CA PRO A 140 4.37 6.11 -6.66
C PRO A 140 4.69 4.71 -6.13
N PHE A 141 5.84 4.54 -5.47
CA PHE A 141 6.23 3.27 -4.88
C PHE A 141 5.24 2.83 -3.78
N PHE A 142 4.93 3.72 -2.84
CA PHE A 142 3.97 3.42 -1.77
C PHE A 142 2.55 3.21 -2.30
N ALA A 143 2.10 4.00 -3.27
CA ALA A 143 0.78 3.81 -3.87
C ALA A 143 0.62 2.47 -4.58
N SER A 144 1.68 1.95 -5.19
CA SER A 144 1.68 0.62 -5.80
C SER A 144 1.61 -0.48 -4.73
N ASN A 145 2.30 -0.31 -3.61
CA ASN A 145 2.18 -1.19 -2.45
C ASN A 145 0.77 -1.09 -1.80
N THR A 146 0.15 0.09 -1.77
CA THR A 146 -1.22 0.29 -1.31
C THR A 146 -2.21 -0.56 -2.10
N ALA A 147 -2.04 -0.68 -3.42
CA ALA A 147 -2.89 -1.55 -4.24
C ALA A 147 -2.80 -3.03 -3.82
N ILE A 148 -1.61 -3.51 -3.45
CA ILE A 148 -1.42 -4.87 -2.93
C ILE A 148 -2.09 -5.03 -1.57
N VAL A 149 -1.92 -4.05 -0.67
CA VAL A 149 -2.57 -4.10 0.66
C VAL A 149 -4.09 -4.07 0.52
N ALA A 150 -4.62 -3.27 -0.40
CA ALA A 150 -6.06 -3.23 -0.70
C ALA A 150 -6.60 -4.58 -1.19
N TYR A 151 -5.81 -5.35 -1.96
CA TYR A 151 -6.17 -6.73 -2.32
C TYR A 151 -6.32 -7.60 -1.08
N PHE A 152 -5.33 -7.59 -0.18
CA PHE A 152 -5.38 -8.40 1.03
C PHE A 152 -6.50 -7.97 1.97
N PHE A 153 -6.76 -6.66 2.09
CA PHE A 153 -7.88 -6.14 2.86
C PHE A 153 -9.23 -6.59 2.28
N GLY A 154 -9.46 -6.37 0.97
CA GLY A 154 -10.70 -6.78 0.32
C GLY A 154 -10.93 -8.30 0.38
N LYS A 155 -9.85 -9.09 0.32
CA LYS A 155 -9.89 -10.54 0.47
C LYS A 155 -10.36 -10.98 1.87
N GLU A 156 -9.96 -10.29 2.94
CA GLU A 156 -10.38 -10.64 4.30
C GLU A 156 -11.81 -10.22 4.62
N VAL A 157 -12.34 -9.23 3.92
CA VAL A 157 -13.72 -8.77 4.11
C VAL A 157 -14.73 -9.65 3.37
N TRP A 158 -14.37 -10.13 2.16
CA TRP A 158 -15.30 -10.89 1.33
C TRP A 158 -14.63 -12.09 0.66
N ASP A 159 -14.03 -11.89 -0.52
CA ASP A 159 -13.45 -12.96 -1.32
C ASP A 159 -12.26 -12.48 -2.16
N SER A 160 -11.61 -13.42 -2.84
CA SER A 160 -10.46 -13.09 -3.70
C SER A 160 -10.84 -12.22 -4.90
N GLY A 161 -12.07 -12.33 -5.41
CA GLY A 161 -12.58 -11.47 -6.48
C GLY A 161 -12.72 -10.02 -6.03
N ALA A 162 -13.37 -9.78 -4.89
CA ALA A 162 -13.50 -8.46 -4.29
C ALA A 162 -12.13 -7.81 -4.02
N GLY A 163 -11.15 -8.59 -3.58
CA GLY A 163 -9.77 -8.10 -3.41
C GLY A 163 -9.15 -7.57 -4.71
N ILE A 164 -9.31 -8.29 -5.83
CA ILE A 164 -8.75 -7.85 -7.12
C ILE A 164 -9.43 -6.56 -7.59
N VAL A 165 -10.75 -6.48 -7.44
CA VAL A 165 -11.51 -5.28 -7.79
C VAL A 165 -11.09 -4.10 -6.91
N ALA A 166 -10.93 -4.30 -5.60
CA ALA A 166 -10.46 -3.25 -4.68
C ALA A 166 -9.06 -2.73 -5.07
N ALA A 167 -8.13 -3.63 -5.40
CA ALA A 167 -6.79 -3.28 -5.85
C ALA A 167 -6.80 -2.52 -7.18
N ALA A 168 -7.63 -2.93 -8.14
CA ALA A 168 -7.76 -2.24 -9.42
C ALA A 168 -8.34 -0.83 -9.26
N LEU A 169 -9.38 -0.68 -8.43
CA LEU A 169 -10.03 0.62 -8.20
C LEU A 169 -9.10 1.61 -7.50
N ILE A 170 -8.38 1.21 -6.46
CA ILE A 170 -7.45 2.12 -5.75
C ILE A 170 -6.24 2.50 -6.61
N ALA A 171 -5.79 1.60 -7.51
CA ALA A 171 -4.69 1.87 -8.42
C ALA A 171 -4.99 3.07 -9.34
N ILE A 172 -6.23 3.18 -9.84
CA ILE A 172 -6.65 4.21 -10.82
C ILE A 172 -7.51 5.34 -10.22
N CYS A 173 -7.80 5.29 -8.91
CA CYS A 173 -8.67 6.27 -8.26
C CYS A 173 -8.09 7.69 -8.36
N PRO A 174 -8.75 8.64 -9.06
CA PRO A 174 -8.22 9.99 -9.26
C PRO A 174 -7.98 10.75 -7.94
N GLY A 175 -8.84 10.51 -6.95
CA GLY A 175 -8.73 11.13 -5.63
C GLY A 175 -7.49 10.69 -4.85
N TYR A 176 -7.01 9.46 -5.06
CA TYR A 176 -5.74 9.03 -4.48
C TYR A 176 -4.55 9.47 -5.34
N ILE A 177 -4.69 9.40 -6.67
CA ILE A 177 -3.64 9.82 -7.61
C ILE A 177 -3.24 11.26 -7.36
N SER A 178 -4.20 12.18 -7.14
CA SER A 178 -3.92 13.60 -6.91
C SER A 178 -2.97 13.89 -5.74
N ARG A 179 -2.87 12.98 -4.76
CA ARG A 179 -1.97 13.07 -3.58
C ARG A 179 -0.81 12.09 -3.62
N SER A 180 -0.62 11.37 -4.72
CA SER A 180 0.42 10.34 -4.85
C SER A 180 1.15 10.35 -6.20
N VAL A 181 1.12 11.47 -6.91
CA VAL A 181 1.87 11.67 -8.15
C VAL A 181 3.38 11.72 -7.86
N ALA A 182 4.21 11.25 -8.79
CA ALA A 182 5.64 11.42 -8.72
C ALA A 182 6.01 12.92 -8.56
N GLY A 183 6.86 13.22 -7.59
CA GLY A 183 7.24 14.60 -7.23
C GLY A 183 6.41 15.22 -6.10
N SER A 184 5.26 14.64 -5.75
CA SER A 184 4.47 15.02 -4.57
C SER A 184 5.02 14.29 -3.33
N TYR A 185 6.12 14.78 -2.79
CA TYR A 185 6.77 14.22 -1.60
C TYR A 185 6.11 14.74 -0.31
N ASP A 186 4.86 14.35 -0.14
CA ASP A 186 4.05 14.68 1.03
C ASP A 186 3.66 13.42 1.84
N ASN A 187 3.22 13.66 3.07
CA ASN A 187 2.97 12.61 4.07
C ASN A 187 1.85 11.66 3.64
N GLU A 188 0.84 12.16 2.92
CA GLU A 188 -0.33 11.41 2.44
C GLU A 188 0.07 10.21 1.57
N GLY A 189 1.15 10.33 0.79
CA GLY A 189 1.63 9.27 -0.10
C GLY A 189 1.97 7.97 0.66
N VAL A 190 2.59 8.11 1.84
CA VAL A 190 2.95 7.01 2.73
C VAL A 190 1.83 6.70 3.73
N ALA A 191 1.10 7.71 4.18
CA ALA A 191 0.05 7.56 5.18
C ALA A 191 -1.11 6.69 4.71
N ILE A 192 -1.54 6.81 3.45
CA ILE A 192 -2.66 6.00 2.93
C ILE A 192 -2.29 4.51 2.90
N PHE A 193 -1.03 4.19 2.58
CA PHE A 193 -0.49 2.83 2.70
C PHE A 193 -0.54 2.35 4.15
N ALA A 194 -0.01 3.13 5.09
CA ALA A 194 0.05 2.78 6.51
C ALA A 194 -1.34 2.58 7.12
N LEU A 195 -2.30 3.43 6.74
CA LEU A 195 -3.69 3.36 7.17
C LEU A 195 -4.36 2.06 6.69
N LEU A 196 -4.26 1.74 5.40
CA LEU A 196 -4.83 0.50 4.86
C LEU A 196 -4.14 -0.74 5.44
N LEU A 197 -2.83 -0.69 5.66
CA LEU A 197 -2.08 -1.76 6.29
C LEU A 197 -2.55 -2.01 7.72
N THR A 198 -2.76 -0.93 8.49
CA THR A 198 -3.27 -1.00 9.86
C THR A 198 -4.68 -1.61 9.89
N PHE A 199 -5.59 -1.18 9.02
CA PHE A 199 -6.93 -1.77 8.95
C PHE A 199 -6.92 -3.23 8.51
N TYR A 200 -6.07 -3.59 7.55
CA TYR A 200 -5.88 -4.98 7.16
C TYR A 200 -5.41 -5.85 8.33
N LEU A 201 -4.35 -5.44 9.03
CA LEU A 201 -3.81 -6.19 10.15
C LEU A 201 -4.80 -6.27 11.31
N PHE A 202 -5.53 -5.19 11.58
CA PHE A 202 -6.58 -5.14 12.59
C PHE A 202 -7.72 -6.12 12.28
N VAL A 203 -8.31 -6.07 11.08
CA VAL A 203 -9.40 -6.98 10.68
C VAL A 203 -8.91 -8.43 10.71
N LYS A 204 -7.69 -8.69 10.24
CA LYS A 204 -7.08 -10.02 10.31
C LYS A 204 -6.89 -10.51 11.74
N ALA A 205 -6.49 -9.63 12.66
CA ALA A 205 -6.36 -9.93 14.07
C ALA A 205 -7.71 -10.27 14.70
N VAL A 206 -8.75 -9.50 14.40
CA VAL A 206 -10.12 -9.74 14.89
C VAL A 206 -10.68 -11.06 14.36
N ASN A 207 -10.54 -11.33 13.05
CA ASN A 207 -11.04 -12.56 12.42
C ASN A 207 -10.30 -13.82 12.88
N THR A 208 -8.98 -13.72 13.09
CA THR A 208 -8.16 -14.89 13.50
C THR A 208 -8.17 -15.11 15.02
N GLY A 209 -8.33 -14.05 15.82
CA GLY A 209 -8.16 -14.09 17.28
C GLY A 209 -6.70 -14.22 17.74
N SER A 210 -5.71 -13.96 16.89
CA SER A 210 -4.30 -14.15 17.22
C SER A 210 -3.63 -12.88 17.78
N LEU A 211 -2.90 -13.05 18.88
CA LEU A 211 -2.07 -12.01 19.48
C LEU A 211 -0.98 -11.47 18.54
N SER A 212 -0.40 -12.33 17.69
CA SER A 212 0.66 -11.93 16.76
C SER A 212 0.16 -10.92 15.72
N TRP A 213 -1.07 -11.07 15.25
CA TRP A 213 -1.69 -10.13 14.31
C TRP A 213 -2.07 -8.83 15.01
N SER A 214 -2.49 -8.86 16.27
CA SER A 214 -2.71 -7.64 17.08
C SER A 214 -1.41 -6.84 17.28
N LEU A 215 -0.31 -7.52 17.58
CA LEU A 215 1.00 -6.87 17.73
C LEU A 215 1.47 -6.27 16.39
N ALA A 216 1.30 -7.00 15.28
CA ALA A 216 1.58 -6.47 13.95
C ALA A 216 0.73 -5.23 13.63
N SER A 217 -0.56 -5.26 14.00
CA SER A 217 -1.46 -4.11 13.87
C SER A 217 -1.00 -2.91 14.69
N ALA A 218 -0.52 -3.13 15.92
CA ALA A 218 0.03 -2.07 16.77
C ALA A 218 1.30 -1.45 16.15
N PHE A 219 2.20 -2.25 15.56
CA PHE A 219 3.34 -1.71 14.81
C PHE A 219 2.93 -0.97 13.54
N GLY A 220 1.91 -1.44 12.83
CA GLY A 220 1.31 -0.72 11.70
C GLY A 220 0.76 0.65 12.13
N TYR A 221 0.07 0.69 13.27
CA TYR A 221 -0.44 1.92 13.86
C TYR A 221 0.69 2.86 14.30
N PHE A 222 1.73 2.35 14.95
CA PHE A 222 2.92 3.14 15.32
C PHE A 222 3.56 3.79 14.09
N TYR A 223 3.68 3.05 12.98
CA TYR A 223 4.16 3.61 11.73
C TYR A 223 3.24 4.72 11.20
N MET A 224 1.93 4.53 11.23
CA MET A 224 0.96 5.55 10.86
C MET A 224 1.08 6.83 11.71
N VAL A 225 1.18 6.70 13.03
CA VAL A 225 1.40 7.83 13.96
C VAL A 225 2.67 8.60 13.62
N SER A 226 3.74 7.87 13.28
CA SER A 226 5.00 8.48 12.88
C SER A 226 4.93 9.20 11.52
N ALA A 227 4.02 8.80 10.64
CA ALA A 227 3.94 9.28 9.26
C ALA A 227 2.97 10.44 9.05
N TRP A 228 1.81 10.44 9.73
CA TRP A 228 0.77 11.47 9.49
C TRP A 228 -0.18 11.68 10.67
N GLY A 229 -0.58 12.93 10.88
CA GLY A 229 -1.50 13.34 11.95
C GLY A 229 -2.91 12.73 11.88
N GLY A 230 -3.29 12.12 10.75
CA GLY A 230 -4.55 11.40 10.63
C GLY A 230 -4.63 10.09 11.42
N TYR A 231 -3.61 9.72 12.20
CA TYR A 231 -3.71 8.61 13.17
C TYR A 231 -4.88 8.79 14.14
N VAL A 232 -5.30 10.04 14.40
CA VAL A 232 -6.49 10.39 15.21
C VAL A 232 -7.76 9.75 14.64
N PHE A 233 -7.84 9.56 13.33
CA PHE A 233 -8.96 8.85 12.70
C PHE A 233 -8.99 7.38 13.12
N ILE A 234 -7.85 6.68 13.08
CA ILE A 234 -7.77 5.25 13.41
C ILE A 234 -8.09 5.02 14.88
N ILE A 235 -7.49 5.81 15.79
CA ILE A 235 -7.69 5.64 17.24
C ILE A 235 -9.09 5.98 17.71
N ASN A 236 -9.88 6.73 16.94
CA ASN A 236 -11.29 6.93 17.24
C ASN A 236 -12.18 5.86 16.59
N LEU A 237 -11.86 5.44 15.37
CA LEU A 237 -12.67 4.48 14.61
C LEU A 237 -12.60 3.07 15.22
N VAL A 238 -11.42 2.62 15.67
CA VAL A 238 -11.26 1.27 16.23
C VAL A 238 -12.06 1.07 17.53
N PRO A 239 -11.97 1.95 18.55
CA PRO A 239 -12.84 1.84 19.72
C PRO A 239 -14.30 2.02 19.39
N LEU A 240 -14.67 2.88 18.44
CA LEU A 240 -16.06 2.95 17.98
C LEU A 240 -16.53 1.61 17.41
N TYR A 241 -15.73 0.95 16.58
CA TYR A 241 -16.01 -0.38 16.04
C TYR A 241 -16.21 -1.42 17.16
N VAL A 242 -15.31 -1.42 18.16
CA VAL A 242 -15.41 -2.34 19.30
C VAL A 242 -16.63 -2.04 20.18
N LEU A 243 -16.94 -0.76 20.42
CA LEU A 243 -18.13 -0.35 21.16
C LEU A 243 -19.42 -0.80 20.47
N VAL A 244 -19.49 -0.67 19.14
CA VAL A 244 -20.62 -1.17 18.34
C VAL A 244 -20.75 -2.70 18.45
N LEU A 245 -19.64 -3.44 18.46
CA LEU A 245 -19.66 -4.90 18.68
C LEU A 245 -20.16 -5.31 20.07
N LEU A 246 -19.91 -4.49 21.11
CA LEU A 246 -20.36 -4.77 22.48
C LEU A 246 -21.87 -4.49 22.67
N ILE A 247 -22.47 -3.63 21.82
CA ILE A 247 -23.91 -3.36 21.86
C ILE A 247 -24.66 -4.58 21.29
N ARG A 248 -25.14 -5.43 22.20
CA ARG A 248 -25.79 -6.74 21.97
C ARG A 248 -27.07 -6.73 21.10
N PHE A 249 -27.51 -5.58 20.61
CA PHE A 249 -28.73 -5.45 19.81
C PHE A 249 -28.55 -5.84 18.33
N VAL A 250 -27.30 -5.94 17.86
CA VAL A 250 -26.99 -6.41 16.50
C VAL A 250 -26.42 -7.82 16.62
N GLY A 251 -27.08 -8.83 16.05
CA GLY A 251 -26.73 -10.25 16.14
C GLY A 251 -25.41 -10.68 15.48
N PHE A 252 -24.35 -9.86 15.55
CA PHE A 252 -23.01 -10.21 15.07
C PHE A 252 -22.30 -11.13 16.08
N GLN A 253 -22.35 -12.43 15.85
CA GLN A 253 -21.61 -13.44 16.61
C GLN A 253 -20.13 -13.58 16.16
N HIS A 254 -19.33 -12.51 16.17
CA HIS A 254 -17.88 -12.64 15.87
C HIS A 254 -16.98 -12.67 17.12
N VAL A 255 -17.46 -12.20 18.28
CA VAL A 255 -16.69 -12.26 19.53
C VAL A 255 -17.22 -13.42 20.39
N GLN A 256 -16.72 -14.63 20.14
CA GLN A 256 -17.14 -15.83 20.88
C GLN A 256 -16.11 -16.33 21.91
N SER A 257 -14.85 -15.86 21.88
CA SER A 257 -13.77 -16.35 22.76
C SER A 257 -13.03 -15.25 23.53
N GLY A 258 -12.47 -15.59 24.69
CA GLY A 258 -11.62 -14.70 25.50
C GLY A 258 -10.33 -14.26 24.79
N GLU A 259 -9.92 -14.96 23.74
CA GLU A 259 -8.73 -14.63 22.93
C GLU A 259 -8.99 -13.40 22.05
N HIS A 260 -10.20 -13.23 21.52
CA HIS A 260 -10.57 -12.01 20.78
C HIS A 260 -10.58 -10.78 21.70
N MET A 261 -11.02 -10.94 22.95
CA MET A 261 -10.99 -9.88 23.96
C MET A 261 -9.56 -9.51 24.36
N ALA A 262 -8.66 -10.50 24.49
CA ALA A 262 -7.24 -10.26 24.75
C ALA A 262 -6.53 -9.61 23.56
N ALA A 263 -6.83 -10.04 22.33
CA ALA A 263 -6.29 -9.47 21.09
C ALA A 263 -6.73 -8.01 20.90
N MET A 264 -7.99 -7.68 21.21
CA MET A 264 -8.50 -6.31 21.23
C MET A 264 -7.86 -5.49 22.37
N GLY A 265 -7.76 -6.07 23.58
CA GLY A 265 -7.14 -5.41 24.74
C GLY A 265 -5.66 -5.07 24.51
N VAL A 266 -4.89 -5.96 23.89
CA VAL A 266 -3.49 -5.70 23.54
C VAL A 266 -3.36 -4.62 22.48
N PHE A 267 -4.26 -4.58 21.49
CA PHE A 267 -4.30 -3.49 20.54
C PHE A 267 -4.59 -2.14 21.22
N PHE A 268 -5.48 -2.08 22.22
CA PHE A 268 -5.73 -0.84 22.98
C PHE A 268 -4.62 -0.46 23.96
N LEU A 269 -3.94 -1.44 24.55
CA LEU A 269 -2.87 -1.20 25.52
C LEU A 269 -1.53 -0.78 24.88
N LEU A 270 -1.31 -1.13 23.62
CA LEU A 270 -0.09 -0.83 22.87
C LEU A 270 -0.21 0.41 21.95
N GLN A 271 -1.37 1.08 21.96
CA GLN A 271 -1.57 2.39 21.33
C GLN A 271 -1.14 3.51 22.27
#